data_AF-A0AAD9AEH8-F1
#
_entry.id   AF-A0AAD9AEH8-F1
#
_cell.length_a   1.000
_cell.length_b   1.000
_cell.length_c   1.000
_cell.angle_alpha   90.00
_cell.angle_beta   90.00
_cell.angle_gamma   90.00
#
_symmetry.space_group_name_H-M   'P 1'
#
loop_
_entity.id
_entity.type
_entity.pdbx_description
1 polymer ?
#
loop_
_entity_poly.entity_id
_entity_poly.type
_entity_poly.pdbx_seq_one_letter_code
_entity_poly.pdbx_strand_id
1 'polypeptide(L)'
;MTYDIQEYLLDRANIHDTITKLCLAYDTNSPAQLTSDVYTPRIRLDYAAFFGADAPAAADAADWVRSAVGALDGMTATQHLLAGIVAELPQPSTSSSSERPETCRATANVMASLVREGARGGALMQNGGYYEFELMRVRELEEQGKNPWRISFHKAVPT
;
A
#
# COMPACT_ATOMS: atom_id res chain seq x y z
N MET A 1 16.99 -14.98 -15.01
CA MET A 1 18.08 -14.26 -14.31
C MET A 1 18.14 -14.80 -12.90
N THR A 2 19.35 -14.95 -12.35
CA THR A 2 19.56 -15.37 -10.96
C THR A 2 19.27 -14.20 -10.05
N TYR A 3 18.36 -14.35 -9.09
CA TYR A 3 17.99 -13.30 -8.15
C TYR A 3 19.14 -12.97 -7.20
N ASP A 4 19.92 -11.96 -7.57
CA ASP A 4 21.14 -11.60 -6.85
C ASP A 4 20.89 -10.59 -5.71
N ILE A 5 21.97 -10.22 -5.00
CA ILE A 5 21.90 -9.28 -3.88
C ILE A 5 21.45 -7.89 -4.33
N GLN A 6 21.87 -7.42 -5.51
CA GLN A 6 21.52 -6.09 -6.00
C GLN A 6 20.05 -6.04 -6.39
N GLU A 7 19.55 -7.06 -7.09
CA GLU A 7 18.15 -7.21 -7.43
C GLU A 7 17.29 -7.32 -6.16
N TYR A 8 17.73 -8.10 -5.17
CA TYR A 8 17.04 -8.21 -3.87
C TYR A 8 16.94 -6.87 -3.13
N LEU A 9 18.06 -6.14 -3.03
CA LEU A 9 18.08 -4.85 -2.34
C LEU A 9 17.23 -3.81 -3.07
N LEU A 10 17.26 -3.81 -4.41
CA LEU A 10 16.44 -2.92 -5.23
C LEU A 10 14.95 -3.24 -5.09
N ASP A 11 14.55 -4.50 -5.17
CA ASP A 11 13.15 -4.91 -5.01
C ASP A 11 12.65 -4.61 -3.60
N ARG A 12 13.47 -4.85 -2.57
CA ARG A 12 13.13 -4.48 -1.19
C ARG A 12 12.91 -2.97 -1.06
N ALA A 13 13.81 -2.14 -1.59
CA ALA A 13 13.66 -0.68 -1.55
C ALA A 13 12.40 -0.23 -2.30
N ASN A 14 12.17 -0.77 -3.50
CA ASN A 14 11.01 -0.46 -4.32
C ASN A 14 9.68 -0.83 -3.64
N ILE A 15 9.61 -1.96 -2.96
CA ILE A 15 8.41 -2.37 -2.21
C ILE A 15 8.18 -1.43 -1.02
N HIS A 16 9.23 -1.09 -0.27
CA HIS A 16 9.12 -0.11 0.81
C HIS A 16 8.62 1.23 0.29
N ASP A 17 9.19 1.75 -0.79
CA ASP A 17 8.76 3.01 -1.40
C ASP A 17 7.31 2.97 -1.86
N THR A 18 6.88 1.87 -2.48
CA THR A 18 5.48 1.69 -2.93
C THR A 18 4.51 1.74 -1.75
N ILE A 19 4.83 1.03 -0.67
CA ILE A 19 4.02 0.99 0.54
C ILE A 19 4.05 2.35 1.26
N THR A 20 5.19 3.03 1.34
CA THR A 20 5.28 4.37 1.95
C THR A 20 4.49 5.41 1.14
N LYS A 21 4.55 5.34 -0.19
CA LYS A 21 3.79 6.24 -1.08
C LYS A 21 2.28 6.13 -0.91
N LEU A 22 1.76 4.97 -0.50
CA LEU A 22 0.33 4.78 -0.22
C LEU A 22 -0.19 5.82 0.77
N CYS A 23 0.42 5.89 1.96
CA CYS A 23 0.01 6.80 3.02
C CYS A 23 0.32 8.25 2.67
N LEU A 24 1.50 8.51 2.10
CA LEU A 24 1.88 9.84 1.66
C LEU A 24 0.89 10.41 0.63
N ALA A 25 0.44 9.60 -0.32
CA ALA A 25 -0.48 10.04 -1.36
C ALA A 25 -1.88 10.35 -0.82
N TYR A 26 -2.36 9.61 0.20
CA TYR A 26 -3.60 10.00 0.91
C TYR A 26 -3.42 11.33 1.63
N ASP A 27 -2.34 11.49 2.41
CA ASP A 27 -2.14 12.66 3.26
C ASP A 27 -1.82 13.94 2.47
N THR A 28 -1.26 13.81 1.27
CA THR A 28 -0.98 14.94 0.38
C THR A 28 -2.07 15.18 -0.67
N ASN A 29 -3.19 14.45 -0.58
CA ASN A 29 -4.29 14.48 -1.54
C ASN A 29 -3.81 14.31 -3.00
N SER A 30 -3.04 13.26 -3.24
CA SER A 30 -2.40 12.93 -4.53
C SER A 30 -3.04 11.69 -5.19
N PRO A 31 -4.31 11.73 -5.63
CA PRO A 31 -5.00 10.57 -6.21
C PRO A 31 -4.28 10.00 -7.45
N ALA A 32 -3.67 10.86 -8.26
CA ALA A 32 -2.89 10.43 -9.42
C ALA A 32 -1.75 9.49 -9.02
N GLN A 33 -1.04 9.79 -7.91
CA GLN A 33 0.05 8.97 -7.41
C GLN A 33 -0.44 7.61 -6.91
N LEU A 34 -1.62 7.54 -6.27
CA LEU A 34 -2.21 6.27 -5.88
C LEU A 34 -2.44 5.34 -7.09
N THR A 35 -2.90 5.90 -8.21
CA THR A 35 -3.16 5.12 -9.43
C THR A 35 -1.91 4.80 -10.24
N SER A 36 -0.89 5.66 -10.25
CA SER A 36 0.31 5.48 -11.08
C SER A 36 1.43 4.71 -10.37
N ASP A 37 1.59 4.95 -9.06
CA ASP A 37 2.78 4.54 -8.30
C ASP A 37 2.49 3.48 -7.24
N VAL A 38 1.23 3.32 -6.84
CA VAL A 38 0.88 2.50 -5.67
C VAL A 38 0.08 1.27 -6.08
N TYR A 39 -1.07 1.44 -6.72
CA TYR A 39 -1.97 0.34 -7.04
C TYR A 39 -1.76 -0.23 -8.43
N THR A 40 -2.08 -1.52 -8.56
CA THR A 40 -2.35 -2.13 -9.87
C THR A 40 -3.70 -1.62 -10.41
N PRO A 41 -3.96 -1.67 -11.73
CA PRO A 41 -5.24 -1.20 -12.27
C PRO A 41 -6.47 -1.87 -11.65
N ARG A 42 -6.34 -3.16 -11.28
CA ARG A 42 -7.33 -3.88 -10.47
C ARG A 42 -6.73 -4.23 -9.13
N ILE A 43 -7.44 -3.90 -8.05
CA ILE A 43 -7.03 -4.18 -6.68
C ILE A 43 -8.11 -4.99 -5.97
N ARG A 44 -7.67 -5.88 -5.08
CA ARG A 44 -8.51 -6.50 -4.06
C ARG A 44 -8.31 -5.79 -2.72
N LEU A 45 -9.40 -5.53 -2.03
CA LEU A 45 -9.41 -4.83 -0.75
C LEU A 45 -10.06 -5.72 0.30
N ASP A 46 -9.58 -5.68 1.53
CA ASP A 46 -10.27 -6.31 2.65
C ASP A 46 -10.25 -5.37 3.85
N TYR A 47 -11.33 -4.61 3.97
CA TYR A 47 -11.56 -3.65 5.05
C TYR A 47 -12.77 -4.02 5.89
N ALA A 48 -13.25 -5.27 5.80
CA ALA A 48 -14.46 -5.69 6.48
C ALA A 48 -14.33 -5.55 8.01
N ALA A 49 -13.12 -5.68 8.54
CA ALA A 49 -12.84 -5.47 9.96
C ALA A 49 -13.06 -4.02 10.43
N PHE A 50 -12.93 -3.03 9.54
CA PHE A 50 -13.12 -1.60 9.85
C PHE A 50 -14.51 -1.08 9.46
N PHE A 51 -15.08 -1.57 8.36
CA PHE A 51 -16.32 -1.02 7.78
C PHE A 51 -17.47 -2.02 7.65
N GLY A 52 -17.31 -3.26 8.12
CA GLY A 52 -18.33 -4.30 8.05
C GLY A 52 -18.45 -4.96 6.67
N ALA A 53 -19.51 -5.75 6.48
CA ALA A 53 -19.70 -6.60 5.30
C ALA A 53 -19.85 -5.83 3.97
N ASP A 54 -20.19 -4.54 4.03
CA ASP A 54 -20.35 -3.67 2.86
C ASP A 54 -19.02 -3.02 2.41
N ALA A 55 -17.90 -3.39 3.03
CA ALA A 55 -16.58 -2.91 2.64
C ALA A 55 -16.24 -3.35 1.19
N PRO A 56 -15.56 -2.50 0.41
CA PRO A 56 -15.09 -2.88 -0.92
C PRO A 56 -14.18 -4.11 -0.87
N ALA A 57 -14.42 -5.09 -1.75
CA ALA A 57 -13.68 -6.36 -1.79
C ALA A 57 -12.75 -6.50 -3.02
N ALA A 58 -13.19 -5.99 -4.18
CA ALA A 58 -12.39 -5.89 -5.39
C ALA A 58 -12.88 -4.68 -6.19
N ALA A 59 -11.95 -3.90 -6.72
CA ALA A 59 -12.27 -2.64 -7.39
C ALA A 59 -11.33 -2.37 -8.56
N ASP A 60 -11.83 -1.56 -9.49
CA ASP A 60 -10.95 -0.74 -10.32
C ASP A 60 -10.23 0.26 -9.40
N ALA A 61 -8.92 0.37 -9.55
CA ALA A 61 -8.12 1.21 -8.66
C ALA A 61 -8.47 2.69 -8.79
N ALA A 62 -8.85 3.17 -9.98
CA ALA A 62 -9.27 4.55 -10.13
C ALA A 62 -10.60 4.80 -9.41
N ASP A 63 -11.53 3.85 -9.47
CA ASP A 63 -12.81 3.94 -8.74
C ASP A 63 -12.59 3.93 -7.22
N TRP A 64 -11.74 3.00 -6.75
CA TRP A 64 -11.36 2.93 -5.34
C TRP A 64 -10.70 4.23 -4.87
N VAL A 65 -9.70 4.73 -5.59
CA VAL A 65 -8.97 5.95 -5.22
C VAL A 65 -9.92 7.14 -5.13
N ARG A 66 -10.85 7.30 -6.08
CA ARG A 66 -11.86 8.36 -6.01
C ARG A 66 -12.74 8.22 -4.76
N SER A 67 -13.17 7.01 -4.42
CA SER A 67 -13.97 6.77 -3.22
C SER A 67 -13.18 7.03 -1.93
N ALA A 68 -11.94 6.55 -1.85
CA ALA A 68 -11.11 6.65 -0.67
C ALA A 68 -10.68 8.10 -0.40
N VAL A 69 -10.27 8.83 -1.43
CA VAL A 69 -9.97 10.27 -1.32
C VAL A 69 -11.22 11.07 -0.99
N GLY A 70 -12.36 10.77 -1.63
CA GLY A 70 -13.63 11.43 -1.31
C GLY A 70 -14.08 11.23 0.14
N ALA A 71 -13.74 10.10 0.77
CA ALA A 71 -13.98 9.89 2.20
C ALA A 71 -13.14 10.82 3.11
N LEU A 72 -12.04 11.37 2.60
CA LEU A 72 -11.15 12.29 3.31
C LEU A 72 -11.45 13.77 3.04
N ASP A 73 -12.26 14.12 2.03
CA ASP A 73 -12.56 15.52 1.63
C ASP A 73 -13.16 16.39 2.76
N GLY A 74 -13.78 15.76 3.77
CA GLY A 74 -14.33 16.44 4.95
C GLY A 74 -13.38 16.53 6.14
N MET A 75 -12.10 16.16 5.98
CA MET A 75 -11.08 16.24 7.01
C MET A 75 -10.23 17.51 6.83
N THR A 76 -9.95 18.19 7.93
CA THR A 76 -9.04 19.34 7.96
C THR A 76 -7.58 18.88 7.80
N ALA A 77 -7.23 17.73 8.36
CA ALA A 77 -5.91 17.12 8.23
C ALA A 77 -6.00 15.61 8.37
N THR A 78 -5.11 14.89 7.68
CA THR A 78 -4.95 13.45 7.82
C THR A 78 -3.47 13.13 7.98
N GLN A 79 -3.17 12.10 8.76
CA GLN A 79 -1.83 11.55 8.85
C GLN A 79 -1.91 10.04 9.02
N HIS A 80 -1.32 9.31 8.08
CA HIS A 80 -1.17 7.87 8.12
C HIS A 80 0.31 7.53 8.31
N LEU A 81 0.65 6.95 9.46
CA LEU A 81 2.01 6.54 9.78
C LEU A 81 2.15 5.04 9.59
N LEU A 82 3.07 4.65 8.70
CA LEU A 82 3.49 3.26 8.52
C LEU A 82 4.77 2.99 9.30
N ALA A 83 4.82 1.84 9.96
CA ALA A 83 6.00 1.38 10.67
C ALA A 83 6.21 -0.12 10.48
N GLY A 84 7.46 -0.57 10.58
CA GLY A 84 7.78 -2.00 10.54
C GLY A 84 7.36 -2.68 9.23
N ILE A 85 7.61 -2.05 8.08
CA ILE A 85 7.40 -2.68 6.77
C ILE A 85 8.32 -3.89 6.66
N VAL A 86 7.72 -5.08 6.50
CA VAL A 86 8.43 -6.35 6.29
C VAL A 86 7.96 -6.95 4.97
N ALA A 87 8.84 -6.97 3.97
CA ALA A 87 8.60 -7.63 2.69
C ALA A 87 9.15 -9.05 2.69
N GLU A 88 8.33 -10.02 2.34
CA GLU A 88 8.67 -11.44 2.22
C GLU A 88 9.27 -11.72 0.84
N LEU A 89 10.54 -11.33 0.67
CA LEU A 89 11.33 -11.65 -0.51
C LEU A 89 12.23 -12.87 -0.23
N PRO A 90 12.45 -13.76 -1.21
CA PRO A 90 13.40 -14.85 -1.05
C PRO A 90 14.82 -14.27 -0.85
N GLN A 91 15.58 -14.82 0.10
CA GLN A 91 16.96 -14.40 0.31
C GLN A 91 17.82 -14.79 -0.90
N PRO A 92 18.67 -13.88 -1.42
CA PRO A 92 19.63 -14.23 -2.45
C PRO A 92 20.59 -15.28 -1.88
N SER A 93 20.79 -16.37 -2.62
CA SER A 93 21.60 -17.51 -2.21
C SER A 93 22.75 -17.70 -3.19
N THR A 94 23.96 -17.95 -2.68
CA THR A 94 25.13 -18.27 -3.51
C THR A 94 25.13 -19.71 -4.00
N SER A 95 24.22 -20.54 -3.49
CA SER A 95 24.19 -22.00 -3.68
C SER A 95 22.95 -22.50 -4.43
N SER A 96 21.97 -21.64 -4.70
CA SER A 96 20.78 -21.94 -5.49
C SER A 96 20.35 -20.72 -6.29
N SER A 97 20.11 -20.90 -7.60
CA SER A 97 19.51 -19.85 -8.42
C SER A 97 18.04 -19.72 -8.06
N SER A 98 17.70 -18.77 -7.20
CA SER A 98 16.31 -18.33 -7.06
C SER A 98 15.92 -17.51 -8.28
N GLU A 99 14.73 -17.78 -8.81
CA GLU A 99 14.13 -16.90 -9.80
C GLU A 99 13.71 -15.60 -9.11
N ARG A 100 13.80 -14.50 -9.84
CA ARG A 100 13.37 -13.19 -9.34
C ARG A 100 11.85 -13.20 -9.11
N PRO A 101 11.34 -12.76 -7.95
CA PRO A 101 9.93 -12.86 -7.64
C PRO A 101 9.09 -11.91 -8.51
N GLU A 102 7.95 -12.43 -8.97
CA GLU A 102 6.90 -11.65 -9.66
C GLU A 102 5.83 -11.12 -8.68
N THR A 103 5.76 -11.71 -7.48
CA THR A 103 4.84 -11.33 -6.42
C THR A 103 5.55 -11.32 -5.08
N CYS A 104 5.10 -10.48 -4.15
CA CYS A 104 5.64 -10.40 -2.80
C CYS A 104 4.50 -10.12 -1.80
N ARG A 105 4.58 -10.73 -0.62
CA ARG A 105 3.75 -10.35 0.52
C ARG A 105 4.49 -9.34 1.37
N ALA A 106 3.75 -8.39 1.94
CA ALA A 106 4.33 -7.49 2.91
C ALA A 106 3.35 -7.15 4.01
N THR A 107 3.88 -6.86 5.20
CA THR A 107 3.11 -6.41 6.35
C THR A 107 3.67 -5.10 6.85
N ALA A 108 2.82 -4.19 7.31
CA ALA A 108 3.23 -2.96 7.95
C ALA A 108 2.25 -2.56 9.06
N ASN A 109 2.74 -2.10 10.20
CA ASN A 109 1.88 -1.44 11.19
C ASN A 109 1.41 -0.10 10.63
N VAL A 110 0.18 0.28 10.96
CA VAL A 110 -0.42 1.55 10.58
C VAL A 110 -1.08 2.23 11.77
N MET A 111 -0.95 3.55 11.84
CA MET A 111 -1.78 4.42 12.64
C MET A 111 -2.34 5.52 11.76
N ALA A 112 -3.63 5.81 11.86
CA ALA A 112 -4.23 6.97 11.23
C ALA A 112 -4.70 7.97 12.29
N SER A 113 -4.37 9.24 12.05
CA SER A 113 -4.89 10.39 12.79
C SER A 113 -5.65 11.28 11.80
N LEU A 114 -6.94 11.47 12.05
CA LEU A 114 -7.85 12.21 11.18
C LEU A 114 -8.46 13.35 11.98
N VAL A 115 -8.32 14.58 11.49
CA VAL A 115 -8.83 15.78 12.14
C VAL A 115 -10.02 16.31 11.35
N ARG A 116 -11.16 16.48 12.04
CA ARG A 116 -12.34 17.19 11.55
C ARG A 116 -12.74 18.26 12.56
N GLU A 117 -12.42 19.50 12.26
CA GLU A 117 -12.82 20.62 13.13
C GLU A 117 -14.34 20.71 13.28
N GLY A 118 -14.80 21.06 14.49
CA GLY A 118 -16.23 21.18 14.79
C GLY A 118 -16.99 19.85 14.92
N ALA A 119 -16.32 18.70 14.84
CA ALA A 119 -16.97 17.40 15.07
C ALA A 119 -17.48 17.25 16.52
N ARG A 120 -18.69 16.73 16.67
CA ARG A 120 -19.29 16.43 17.98
C ARG A 120 -18.52 15.30 18.64
N GLY A 121 -17.97 15.54 19.83
CA GLY A 121 -17.16 14.55 20.57
C GLY A 121 -15.65 14.77 20.51
N GLY A 122 -15.20 15.82 19.80
CA GLY A 122 -13.78 16.17 19.65
C GLY A 122 -13.34 16.11 18.20
N ALA A 123 -12.33 16.89 17.84
CA ALA A 123 -11.90 17.05 16.45
C ALA A 123 -11.01 15.89 15.95
N LEU A 124 -10.45 15.08 16.85
CA LEU A 124 -9.46 14.06 16.51
C LEU A 124 -10.08 12.67 16.56
N MET A 125 -9.96 11.93 15.46
CA MET A 125 -10.20 10.50 15.38
C MET A 125 -8.87 9.79 15.17
N GLN A 126 -8.58 8.77 15.99
CA GLN A 126 -7.40 7.94 15.86
C GLN A 126 -7.79 6.48 15.82
N ASN A 127 -7.14 5.72 14.94
CA ASN A 127 -7.19 4.28 14.91
C ASN A 127 -5.82 3.71 14.52
N GLY A 128 -5.64 2.42 14.79
CA GLY A 128 -4.40 1.73 14.51
C GLY A 128 -4.64 0.26 14.18
N GLY A 129 -3.60 -0.37 13.67
CA GLY A 129 -3.64 -1.75 13.27
C GLY A 129 -2.41 -2.11 12.46
N TYR A 130 -2.58 -3.07 11.55
CA TYR A 130 -1.60 -3.37 10.53
C TYR A 130 -2.27 -3.64 9.19
N TYR A 131 -1.49 -3.47 8.14
CA TYR A 131 -1.86 -3.84 6.79
C TYR A 131 -1.17 -5.13 6.37
N GLU A 132 -1.93 -5.97 5.67
CA GLU A 132 -1.40 -7.10 4.90
C GLU A 132 -1.51 -6.74 3.41
N PHE A 133 -0.40 -6.89 2.69
CA PHE A 133 -0.30 -6.56 1.27
C PHE A 133 0.09 -7.78 0.44
N GLU A 134 -0.47 -7.88 -0.76
CA GLU A 134 0.15 -8.62 -1.86
C GLU A 134 0.53 -7.63 -2.95
N LEU A 135 1.81 -7.61 -3.32
CA LEU A 135 2.36 -6.78 -4.38
C LEU A 135 2.68 -7.66 -5.59
N MET A 136 2.54 -7.09 -6.78
CA MET A 136 2.94 -7.71 -8.03
C MET A 136 3.89 -6.80 -8.81
N ARG A 137 4.78 -7.43 -9.56
CA ARG A 137 5.67 -6.78 -10.50
C ARG A 137 4.91 -6.46 -11.79
N VAL A 138 5.05 -5.23 -12.26
CA VAL A 138 4.53 -4.74 -13.54
C VAL A 138 5.71 -4.62 -14.50
N ARG A 139 5.84 -5.57 -15.42
CA ARG A 139 7.01 -5.71 -16.31
C ARG A 139 7.21 -4.50 -17.21
N GLU A 140 6.12 -3.91 -17.69
CA GLU A 140 6.15 -2.73 -18.56
C GLU A 140 6.80 -1.53 -17.87
N LEU A 141 6.68 -1.41 -16.53
CA LEU A 141 7.33 -0.35 -15.77
C LEU A 141 8.81 -0.63 -15.55
N GLU A 142 9.16 -1.90 -15.36
CA GLU A 142 10.55 -2.34 -15.23
C GLU A 142 11.35 -2.08 -16.51
N GLU A 143 10.77 -2.40 -17.67
CA GLU A 143 11.36 -2.13 -18.98
C GLU A 143 11.59 -0.62 -19.22
N GLN A 144 10.80 0.23 -18.56
CA GLN A 144 10.97 1.69 -18.56
C GLN A 144 12.00 2.19 -17.53
N GLY A 145 12.63 1.29 -16.77
CA GLY A 145 13.56 1.64 -15.69
C GLY A 145 12.88 2.26 -14.46
N LYS A 146 11.58 2.04 -14.29
CA LYS A 146 10.80 2.55 -13.14
C LYS A 146 10.64 1.48 -12.08
N ASN A 147 10.25 1.90 -10.86
CA ASN A 147 9.83 0.97 -9.81
C ASN A 147 8.62 0.13 -10.31
N PRO A 148 8.75 -1.20 -10.41
CA PRO A 148 7.72 -2.05 -11.00
C PRO A 148 6.70 -2.60 -10.01
N TRP A 149 6.90 -2.44 -8.71
CA TRP A 149 6.06 -3.05 -7.70
C TRP A 149 4.78 -2.24 -7.48
N ARG A 150 3.62 -2.91 -7.52
CA ARG A 150 2.32 -2.30 -7.25
C ARG A 150 1.49 -3.20 -6.34
N ILE A 151 0.71 -2.59 -5.45
CA ILE A 151 -0.19 -3.26 -4.54
C ILE A 151 -1.38 -3.81 -5.32
N SER A 152 -1.56 -5.12 -5.26
CA SER A 152 -2.65 -5.87 -5.88
C SER A 152 -3.69 -6.35 -4.88
N PHE A 153 -3.29 -6.46 -3.61
CA PHE A 153 -4.17 -6.73 -2.48
C PHE A 153 -3.78 -5.86 -1.29
N HIS A 154 -4.78 -5.35 -0.59
CA HIS A 154 -4.60 -4.53 0.61
C HIS A 154 -5.69 -4.81 1.63
N LYS A 155 -5.28 -5.30 2.80
CA LYS A 155 -6.17 -5.61 3.91
C LYS A 155 -5.80 -4.83 5.16
N ALA A 156 -6.81 -4.34 5.88
CA ALA A 156 -6.64 -3.63 7.14
C ALA A 156 -7.14 -4.47 8.32
N VAL A 157 -6.28 -4.66 9.32
CA VAL A 157 -6.61 -5.42 10.53
C VAL A 157 -6.43 -4.52 11.76
N PRO A 158 -7.49 -4.29 12.56
CA PRO A 158 -7.39 -3.51 13.80
C PRO A 158 -6.63 -4.29 14.88
N THR A 159 -5.96 -3.55 15.78
CA THR A 159 -5.25 -4.08 16.95
C THR A 159 -5.76 -3.48 18.24
#